data_AF-A0A7X6RP74-F1
#
_entry.id   AF-A0A7X6RP74-F1
#
_cell.length_a   1.000
_cell.length_b   1.000
_cell.length_c   1.000
_cell.angle_alpha   90.00
_cell.angle_beta   90.00
_cell.angle_gamma   90.00
#
_symmetry.space_group_name_H-M   'P 1'
#
loop_
_entity.id
_entity.type
_entity.pdbx_description
1 polymer ?
#
loop_
_entity_poly.entity_id
_entity_poly.type
_entity_poly.pdbx_seq_one_letter_code
_entity_poly.pdbx_strand_id
1 'polypeptide(L)'
;MTTPLDDAALTAFLEGQEASWLAEQLMLVADEDPITRIRLTAAAGSESAVDEARAAVLARVVDHLPQESAQSPDDGDALHRALDLLDDLADYGFEDESADIADEAREIYLGRHGEDDSDHLARLHAAADGEDDED
;
A
#
# COMPACT_ATOMS: atom_id res chain seq x y z
N MET A 1 33.16 -0.11 2.71
CA MET A 1 31.94 0.64 3.06
C MET A 1 31.65 1.57 1.90
N THR A 2 30.81 1.13 0.98
CA THR A 2 30.26 1.99 -0.08
C THR A 2 29.16 2.83 0.57
N THR A 3 29.32 4.14 0.50
CA THR A 3 28.29 5.15 0.78
C THR A 3 26.96 4.72 0.14
N PRO A 4 25.79 5.02 0.74
CA PRO A 4 24.51 4.81 0.08
C PRO A 4 24.62 5.36 -1.35
N LEU A 5 24.14 4.62 -2.34
CA LEU A 5 23.93 5.16 -3.67
C LEU A 5 23.14 6.46 -3.48
N ASP A 6 23.80 7.59 -3.66
CA ASP A 6 23.12 8.86 -3.80
C ASP A 6 22.22 8.66 -5.02
N ASP A 7 20.90 8.71 -4.83
CA ASP A 7 19.90 8.29 -5.82
C ASP A 7 20.10 8.96 -7.17
N ALA A 8 20.81 10.10 -7.22
CA ALA A 8 21.27 10.75 -8.44
C ALA A 8 21.94 9.78 -9.45
N ALA A 9 22.77 8.83 -9.00
CA ALA A 9 23.42 7.87 -9.89
C ALA A 9 22.43 6.85 -10.46
N LEU A 10 21.46 6.41 -9.66
CA LEU A 10 20.40 5.50 -10.07
C LEU A 10 19.42 6.21 -11.02
N THR A 11 18.99 7.43 -10.69
CA THR A 11 18.14 8.27 -11.53
C THR A 11 18.77 8.51 -12.89
N ALA A 12 20.04 8.94 -12.94
CA ALA A 12 20.74 9.15 -14.21
C ALA A 12 20.89 7.87 -15.04
N PHE A 13 21.05 6.72 -14.38
CA PHE A 13 21.04 5.43 -15.07
C PHE A 13 19.67 5.13 -15.68
N LEU A 14 18.58 5.27 -14.91
CA LEU A 14 17.21 4.99 -15.33
C LEU A 14 16.76 5.93 -16.47
N GLU A 15 17.07 7.22 -16.39
CA GLU A 15 16.80 8.22 -17.43
C GLU A 15 17.49 7.89 -18.77
N GLY A 16 18.60 7.16 -18.72
CA GLY A 16 19.34 6.73 -19.90
C GLY A 16 18.83 5.43 -20.56
N GLN A 17 17.83 4.76 -19.98
CA GLN A 17 17.34 3.48 -20.50
C GLN A 17 16.18 3.62 -21.48
N GLU A 18 15.98 2.60 -22.31
CA GLU A 18 14.82 2.53 -23.18
C GLU A 18 13.54 2.24 -22.40
N ALA A 19 12.43 2.88 -22.79
CA ALA A 19 11.14 2.72 -22.12
C ALA A 19 10.63 1.26 -22.13
N SER A 20 10.90 0.50 -23.19
CA SER A 20 10.58 -0.94 -23.26
C SER A 20 11.32 -1.73 -22.20
N TRP A 21 12.62 -1.47 -22.02
CA TRP A 21 13.42 -2.13 -21.01
C TRP A 21 12.94 -1.79 -19.59
N LEU A 22 12.60 -0.52 -19.32
CA LEU A 22 12.04 -0.10 -18.03
C LEU A 22 10.69 -0.79 -17.75
N ALA A 23 9.82 -0.88 -18.75
CA ALA A 23 8.55 -1.59 -18.62
C ALA A 23 8.77 -3.08 -18.33
N GLU A 24 9.75 -3.73 -18.96
CA GLU A 24 10.13 -5.11 -18.64
C GLU A 24 10.60 -5.26 -17.20
N GLN A 25 11.43 -4.34 -16.69
CA GLN A 25 11.87 -4.38 -15.29
C GLN A 25 10.70 -4.19 -14.32
N LEU A 26 9.78 -3.27 -14.62
CA LEU A 26 8.57 -3.07 -13.79
C LEU A 26 7.68 -4.32 -13.79
N MET A 27 7.52 -4.98 -14.94
CA MET A 27 6.77 -6.23 -15.02
C MET A 27 7.42 -7.36 -14.22
N LEU A 28 8.76 -7.46 -14.23
CA LEU A 28 9.48 -8.41 -13.40
C LEU A 28 9.26 -8.16 -11.90
N VAL A 29 9.32 -6.90 -11.45
CA VAL A 29 9.05 -6.56 -10.05
C VAL A 29 7.59 -6.84 -9.69
N ALA A 30 6.65 -6.51 -10.58
CA ALA A 30 5.23 -6.78 -10.38
C ALA A 30 4.92 -8.29 -10.33
N ASP A 31 5.67 -9.13 -11.04
CA ASP A 31 5.57 -10.59 -10.93
C ASP A 31 5.96 -11.11 -9.54
N GLU A 32 6.92 -10.45 -8.88
CA GLU A 32 7.43 -10.85 -7.56
C GLU A 32 6.61 -10.25 -6.40
N ASP A 33 6.09 -9.03 -6.57
CA ASP A 33 5.31 -8.33 -5.56
C ASP A 33 3.88 -8.00 -6.02
N PRO A 34 2.87 -8.68 -5.44
CA PRO A 34 1.47 -8.42 -5.74
C PRO A 34 1.03 -6.97 -5.48
N ILE A 35 1.58 -6.28 -4.46
CA ILE A 35 1.20 -4.89 -4.17
C ILE A 35 1.67 -3.96 -5.31
N THR A 36 2.91 -4.11 -5.78
CA THR A 36 3.40 -3.39 -6.96
C THR A 36 2.55 -3.65 -8.20
N ARG A 37 2.11 -4.90 -8.43
CA ARG A 37 1.18 -5.19 -9.54
C ARG A 37 -0.10 -4.38 -9.43
N ILE A 38 -0.73 -4.37 -8.24
CA ILE A 38 -2.00 -3.65 -8.03
C ILE A 38 -1.80 -2.16 -8.25
N ARG A 39 -0.71 -1.57 -7.72
CA ARG A 39 -0.35 -0.16 -7.96
C ARG A 39 -0.26 0.19 -9.44
N LEU A 40 0.42 -0.64 -10.23
CA LEU A 40 0.55 -0.41 -11.67
C LEU A 40 -0.80 -0.54 -12.40
N THR A 41 -1.64 -1.49 -12.00
CA THR A 41 -3.00 -1.66 -12.54
C THR A 41 -3.89 -0.47 -12.21
N ALA A 42 -3.80 0.06 -10.98
CA ALA A 42 -4.53 1.24 -10.54
C ALA A 42 -4.04 2.50 -11.28
N ALA A 43 -2.73 2.70 -11.37
CA ALA A 43 -2.14 3.82 -12.12
C ALA A 43 -2.51 3.80 -13.62
N ALA A 44 -2.82 2.62 -14.17
CA ALA A 44 -3.34 2.46 -15.53
C ALA A 44 -4.85 2.79 -15.65
N GLY A 45 -5.51 3.15 -14.55
CA GLY A 45 -6.94 3.49 -14.47
C GLY A 45 -7.86 2.27 -14.56
N SER A 46 -7.38 1.07 -14.20
CA SER A 46 -8.18 -0.14 -14.28
C SER A 46 -8.90 -0.42 -12.95
N GLU A 47 -10.24 -0.45 -13.00
CA GLU A 47 -11.10 -0.75 -11.85
C GLU A 47 -10.83 -2.12 -11.21
N SER A 48 -10.22 -3.08 -11.93
CA SER A 48 -9.86 -4.38 -11.34
C SER A 48 -8.84 -4.25 -10.21
N ALA A 49 -8.08 -3.15 -10.17
CA ALA A 49 -7.16 -2.87 -9.07
C ALA A 49 -7.90 -2.73 -7.73
N VAL A 50 -9.14 -2.21 -7.72
CA VAL A 50 -9.93 -2.03 -6.50
C VAL A 50 -10.24 -3.38 -5.85
N ASP A 51 -10.73 -4.33 -6.64
CA ASP A 51 -11.05 -5.68 -6.14
C ASP A 51 -9.79 -6.42 -5.65
N GLU A 52 -8.68 -6.28 -6.38
CA GLU A 52 -7.40 -6.88 -6.00
C GLU A 52 -6.82 -6.24 -4.73
N ALA A 53 -6.89 -4.92 -4.61
CA ALA A 53 -6.47 -4.17 -3.43
C ALA A 53 -7.31 -4.54 -2.22
N ARG A 54 -8.65 -4.58 -2.35
CA ARG A 54 -9.56 -5.03 -1.30
C ARG A 54 -9.15 -6.41 -0.79
N ALA A 55 -8.98 -7.37 -1.69
CA ALA A 55 -8.56 -8.72 -1.29
C ALA A 55 -7.21 -8.73 -0.57
N ALA A 56 -6.24 -7.95 -1.06
CA ALA A 56 -4.91 -7.87 -0.46
C ALA A 56 -4.93 -7.22 0.93
N VAL A 57 -5.61 -6.07 1.09
CA VAL A 57 -5.71 -5.32 2.36
C VAL A 57 -6.42 -6.15 3.41
N LEU A 58 -7.60 -6.69 3.09
CA LEU A 58 -8.38 -7.46 4.05
C LEU A 58 -7.63 -8.72 4.51
N ALA A 59 -6.90 -9.40 3.62
CA ALA A 59 -6.06 -10.53 4.00
C ALA A 59 -4.97 -10.11 4.99
N ARG A 60 -4.30 -8.96 4.76
CA ARG A 60 -3.26 -8.45 5.65
C ARG A 60 -3.79 -8.03 7.02
N VAL A 61 -4.97 -7.43 7.07
CA VAL A 61 -5.64 -7.10 8.34
C VAL A 61 -5.97 -8.38 9.12
N VAL A 62 -6.49 -9.41 8.46
CA VAL A 62 -6.85 -10.68 9.10
C VAL A 62 -5.62 -11.42 9.65
N ASP A 63 -4.51 -11.37 8.92
CA ASP A 63 -3.25 -12.02 9.28
C ASP A 63 -2.40 -11.19 10.25
N HIS A 64 -2.78 -9.94 10.53
CA HIS A 64 -2.04 -9.07 11.43
C HIS A 64 -2.06 -9.58 12.88
N LEU A 65 -0.88 -9.61 13.49
CA LEU A 65 -0.67 -10.04 14.88
C LEU A 65 0.13 -8.95 15.62
N PRO A 66 -0.55 -8.02 16.33
CA PRO A 66 0.10 -6.85 16.92
C PRO A 66 1.27 -7.17 17.86
N GLN A 67 1.22 -8.34 18.53
CA GLN A 67 2.24 -8.77 19.48
C GLN A 67 3.54 -9.26 18.79
N GLU A 68 3.46 -9.72 17.54
CA GLU A 68 4.62 -10.17 16.76
C GLU A 68 5.27 -8.99 16.03
N SER A 69 4.48 -8.04 15.51
CA SER A 69 4.98 -6.81 14.89
C SER A 69 5.82 -5.96 15.84
N ALA A 70 5.47 -5.93 17.14
CA ALA A 70 6.25 -5.20 18.16
C ALA A 70 7.65 -5.79 18.44
N GLN A 71 7.92 -7.05 18.05
CA GLN A 71 9.17 -7.76 18.36
C GLN A 71 10.16 -7.77 17.18
N SER A 72 9.68 -7.61 15.95
CA SER A 72 10.49 -7.52 14.72
C SER A 72 10.00 -6.37 13.84
N PRO A 73 10.32 -5.11 14.17
CA PRO A 73 9.94 -3.94 13.37
C PRO A 73 10.69 -3.83 12.02
N ASP A 74 11.68 -4.70 11.75
CA ASP A 74 12.57 -4.63 10.58
C ASP A 74 11.97 -5.29 9.31
N ASP A 75 11.00 -6.20 9.44
CA ASP A 75 10.19 -6.67 8.31
C ASP A 75 9.09 -5.64 8.08
N GLY A 76 9.44 -4.55 7.38
CA GLY A 76 8.57 -3.39 7.10
C GLY A 76 7.10 -3.80 7.01
N ASP A 77 6.32 -3.33 7.98
CA ASP A 77 5.05 -3.94 8.36
C ASP A 77 4.18 -4.20 7.13
N ALA A 78 3.93 -5.48 6.85
CA ALA A 78 3.17 -5.88 5.68
C ALA A 78 1.74 -5.31 5.69
N LEU A 79 1.21 -4.98 6.88
CA LEU A 79 -0.03 -4.23 7.01
C LEU A 79 0.19 -2.76 6.61
N HIS A 80 1.26 -2.09 7.05
CA HIS A 80 1.54 -0.72 6.59
C HIS A 80 1.63 -0.62 5.07
N ARG A 81 2.36 -1.53 4.41
CA ARG A 81 2.46 -1.51 2.95
C ARG A 81 1.11 -1.73 2.26
N ALA A 82 0.23 -2.53 2.86
CA ALA A 82 -1.12 -2.72 2.35
C ALA A 82 -1.99 -1.48 2.60
N LEU A 83 -1.81 -0.78 3.72
CA LEU A 83 -2.51 0.48 3.98
C LEU A 83 -2.00 1.61 3.07
N ASP A 84 -0.70 1.67 2.76
CA ASP A 84 -0.15 2.62 1.79
C ASP A 84 -0.79 2.44 0.39
N LEU A 85 -1.23 1.23 0.05
CA LEU A 85 -1.95 0.98 -1.21
C LEU A 85 -3.30 1.71 -1.25
N LEU A 86 -3.95 1.95 -0.11
CA LEU A 86 -5.19 2.74 -0.04
C LEU A 86 -4.93 4.20 -0.43
N ASP A 87 -3.83 4.77 0.07
CA ASP A 87 -3.41 6.12 -0.30
C ASP A 87 -3.09 6.19 -1.81
N ASP A 88 -2.36 5.20 -2.33
CA ASP A 88 -2.07 5.13 -3.78
C ASP A 88 -3.35 5.02 -4.62
N LEU A 89 -4.36 4.25 -4.18
CA LEU A 89 -5.64 4.16 -4.88
C LEU A 89 -6.36 5.51 -4.94
N ALA A 90 -6.41 6.22 -3.81
CA ALA A 90 -6.97 7.56 -3.75
C ALA A 90 -6.24 8.51 -4.71
N ASP A 91 -4.90 8.52 -4.69
CA ASP A 91 -4.07 9.32 -5.60
C ASP A 91 -4.29 8.99 -7.09
N TYR A 92 -4.73 7.77 -7.40
CA TYR A 92 -5.06 7.33 -8.77
C TYR A 92 -6.52 7.56 -9.18
N GLY A 93 -7.34 8.20 -8.33
CA GLY A 93 -8.72 8.57 -8.62
C GLY A 93 -9.75 7.51 -8.21
N PHE A 94 -9.42 6.67 -7.23
CA PHE A 94 -10.31 5.69 -6.60
C PHE A 94 -10.54 6.04 -5.12
N GLU A 95 -10.76 7.33 -4.82
CA GLU A 95 -10.89 7.84 -3.45
C GLU A 95 -12.07 7.19 -2.71
N ASP A 96 -13.24 7.11 -3.35
CA ASP A 96 -14.45 6.51 -2.77
C ASP A 96 -14.23 5.02 -2.49
N GLU A 97 -13.67 4.28 -3.47
CA GLU A 97 -13.42 2.85 -3.30
C GLU A 97 -12.33 2.56 -2.27
N SER A 98 -11.32 3.43 -2.15
CA SER A 98 -10.29 3.34 -1.13
C SER A 98 -10.86 3.50 0.27
N ALA A 99 -11.74 4.50 0.47
CA ALA A 99 -12.44 4.72 1.73
C ALA A 99 -13.36 3.53 2.10
N ASP A 100 -14.08 2.98 1.12
CA ASP A 100 -14.90 1.76 1.33
C ASP A 100 -14.05 0.57 1.78
N ILE A 101 -12.88 0.36 1.18
CA ILE A 101 -11.96 -0.71 1.59
C ILE A 101 -11.41 -0.44 3.00
N ALA A 102 -11.07 0.80 3.31
CA ALA A 102 -10.58 1.20 4.63
C ALA A 102 -11.63 0.97 5.72
N ASP A 103 -12.89 1.27 5.45
CA ASP A 103 -13.99 1.03 6.40
C ASP A 103 -14.18 -0.48 6.67
N GLU A 104 -14.20 -1.30 5.61
CA GLU A 104 -14.28 -2.76 5.76
C GLU A 104 -13.08 -3.32 6.54
N ALA A 105 -11.88 -2.83 6.24
CA ALA A 105 -10.66 -3.20 6.94
C ALA A 105 -10.71 -2.80 8.43
N ARG A 106 -11.21 -1.59 8.73
CA ARG A 106 -11.43 -1.09 10.09
C ARG A 106 -12.37 -1.96 10.88
N GLU A 107 -13.53 -2.31 10.32
CA GLU A 107 -14.51 -3.17 10.97
C GLU A 107 -13.89 -4.54 11.34
N ILE A 108 -13.12 -5.13 10.42
CA ILE A 108 -12.45 -6.41 10.65
C ILE A 108 -11.37 -6.28 11.73
N TYR A 109 -10.55 -5.22 11.68
CA TYR A 109 -9.50 -4.97 12.67
C TYR A 109 -10.10 -4.83 14.07
N LEU A 110 -11.09 -3.94 14.24
CA LEU A 110 -11.79 -3.72 15.50
C LEU A 110 -12.48 -4.98 16.02
N GLY A 111 -13.10 -5.76 15.14
CA GLY A 111 -13.73 -7.04 15.52
C GLY A 111 -12.75 -8.06 16.09
N ARG A 112 -11.47 -7.96 15.73
CA ARG A 112 -10.42 -8.95 16.07
C ARG A 112 -9.54 -8.49 17.23
N HIS A 113 -9.19 -7.22 17.26
CA HIS A 113 -8.23 -6.63 18.21
C HIS A 113 -8.89 -5.68 19.22
N GLY A 114 -10.10 -5.17 18.91
CA GLY A 114 -10.73 -4.09 19.65
C GLY A 114 -10.14 -2.73 19.32
N GLU A 115 -10.60 -1.72 20.06
CA GLU A 115 -10.01 -0.38 20.03
C GLU A 115 -8.60 -0.41 20.66
N ASP A 116 -7.64 0.21 19.98
CA ASP A 116 -6.27 0.38 20.44
C ASP A 116 -5.68 1.73 19.99
N ASP A 117 -4.48 2.06 20.50
CA ASP A 117 -3.76 3.29 20.13
C ASP A 117 -2.73 3.01 19.01
N SER A 118 -2.97 2.02 18.14
CA SER A 118 -2.02 1.67 17.08
C SER A 118 -2.08 2.63 15.89
N ASP A 119 -0.94 2.82 15.24
CA ASP A 119 -0.84 3.61 14.01
C ASP A 119 -1.69 3.00 12.87
N HIS A 120 -1.88 1.68 12.85
CA HIS A 120 -2.72 1.01 11.85
C HIS A 120 -4.18 1.38 12.00
N LEU A 121 -4.73 1.30 13.22
CA LEU A 121 -6.12 1.65 13.46
C LEU A 121 -6.37 3.12 13.19
N ALA A 122 -5.45 4.01 13.60
CA ALA A 122 -5.53 5.43 13.30
C ALA A 122 -5.55 5.72 11.78
N ARG A 123 -4.71 5.04 10.99
CA ARG A 123 -4.71 5.17 9.51
C ARG A 123 -6.00 4.64 8.89
N LEU A 124 -6.52 3.52 9.38
CA LEU A 124 -7.80 2.97 8.90
C LEU A 124 -8.97 3.92 9.17
N HIS A 125 -8.98 4.61 10.32
CA HIS A 125 -9.94 5.68 10.57
C HIS A 125 -9.81 6.83 9.57
N ALA A 126 -8.60 7.37 9.41
CA ALA A 126 -8.36 8.49 8.51
C ALA A 126 -8.74 8.17 7.05
N ALA A 127 -8.38 6.98 6.56
CA ALA A 127 -8.70 6.57 5.19
C ALA A 127 -10.21 6.30 5.01
N ALA A 128 -10.89 5.72 6.01
CA ALA A 128 -12.32 5.41 5.92
C ALA A 128 -13.23 6.64 6.02
N ASP A 129 -12.87 7.58 6.91
CA ASP A 129 -13.67 8.78 7.12
C ASP A 129 -13.40 9.84 6.04
N GLY A 130 -12.39 9.61 5.18
CA GLY A 130 -11.82 10.59 4.27
C GLY A 130 -10.99 11.61 5.04
N GLU A 131 -10.05 12.28 4.38
CA GLU A 131 -9.58 13.56 4.91
C GLU A 131 -10.81 14.49 4.95
N ASP A 132 -11.45 14.60 6.11
CA ASP A 132 -12.27 15.76 6.45
C ASP A 132 -11.33 16.96 6.31
N ASP A 133 -11.21 17.49 5.10
CA ASP A 133 -10.59 18.77 4.82
C ASP A 133 -11.33 19.79 5.69
N GLU A 134 -10.73 20.14 6.83
CA GLU A 134 -11.14 21.27 7.64
C GLU A 134 -11.03 22.54 6.77
N ASP A 135 -12.17 22.98 6.21
CA ASP A 135 -12.39 24.29 5.57
C ASP A 135 -11.82 25.48 6.38
#